data_AF-A0ABD1RCN8-F1
#
_entry.id   AF-A0ABD1RCN8-F1
#
_cell.length_a   1.000
_cell.length_b   1.000
_cell.length_c   1.000
_cell.angle_alpha   90.00
_cell.angle_beta   90.00
_cell.angle_gamma   90.00
#
_symmetry.space_group_name_H-M   'P 1'
#
loop_
_entity.id
_entity.type
_entity.pdbx_description
1 polymer ?
#
loop_
_entity_poly.entity_id
_entity_poly.type
_entity_poly.pdbx_seq_one_letter_code
_entity_poly.pdbx_strand_id
1 'polypeptide(L)'
;MRGREKYEKMVCGLDFEEKSEGVMALSVPALELVARGSDGLLSSAGNVGNRVHSHGVLHGDGVPHDTSTCPHHCPVCDGTFFPSLCKEMSEVVGSFNERAKRLLELHLASGFHKCFIWLKRKSHGNHAALIQEGRDLVTYALINAIAMRKILKKYDKIHYSKQGQAFRSQAQSMHIEILQSPWLCELMAFHINLRETNSNSKKAPALFEGCSLIFNDGKPSLSCELFDSMKIDIDMTCSICLDIVFDPVSLTCGHIFCCMCACKAASVTIVDGLETANPKEKCPICREAGVYEGAVQLEELHILLNRSCPEYWEERRKTEKTERIQQTKEHWESQCRLFMGI
;
A
#
# COMPACT_ATOMS: atom_id res chain seq x y z
N MET A 1 0.26 19.35 -48.51
CA MET A 1 0.00 17.90 -48.48
C MET A 1 0.87 17.24 -47.40
N ARG A 2 0.51 17.37 -46.12
CA ARG A 2 0.92 16.44 -45.05
C ARG A 2 -0.03 16.63 -43.87
N GLY A 3 -0.78 15.57 -43.57
CA GLY A 3 -1.99 15.55 -42.76
C GLY A 3 -1.76 15.91 -41.30
N ARG A 4 -2.63 16.79 -40.81
CA ARG A 4 -2.80 17.24 -39.44
C ARG A 4 -4.08 16.56 -38.95
N GLU A 5 -4.00 15.30 -38.52
CA GLU A 5 -5.10 14.65 -37.80
C GLU A 5 -4.76 14.66 -36.32
N LYS A 6 -5.33 15.67 -35.65
CA LYS A 6 -5.52 15.70 -34.20
C LYS A 6 -6.46 14.55 -33.86
N TYR A 7 -5.97 13.57 -33.09
CA TYR A 7 -6.87 12.63 -32.41
C TYR A 7 -7.31 13.25 -31.09
N GLU A 8 -8.41 13.99 -31.14
CA GLU A 8 -9.22 14.33 -29.97
C GLU A 8 -9.82 13.04 -29.40
N LYS A 9 -9.25 12.52 -28.30
CA LYS A 9 -9.94 11.57 -27.43
C LYS A 9 -10.77 12.35 -26.42
N MET A 10 -11.99 12.72 -26.84
CA MET A 10 -13.02 13.18 -25.94
C MET A 10 -13.66 11.94 -25.28
N VAL A 11 -13.28 11.62 -24.05
CA VAL A 11 -13.99 10.66 -23.20
C VAL A 11 -14.49 11.40 -21.97
N CYS A 12 -15.79 11.71 -21.96
CA CYS A 12 -16.60 12.08 -20.80
C CYS A 12 -15.95 13.02 -19.75
N GLY A 13 -15.34 14.13 -20.18
CA GLY A 13 -14.99 15.24 -19.28
C GLY A 13 -13.84 14.96 -18.30
N LEU A 14 -12.93 14.05 -18.63
CA LEU A 14 -11.64 13.90 -17.94
C LEU A 14 -10.52 14.36 -18.88
N ASP A 15 -10.11 15.62 -18.76
CA ASP A 15 -8.91 16.12 -19.43
C ASP A 15 -7.67 15.58 -18.69
N PHE A 16 -6.91 14.72 -19.37
CA PHE A 16 -5.56 14.34 -18.97
C PHE A 16 -4.57 15.11 -19.84
N GLU A 17 -3.98 16.19 -19.31
CA GLU A 17 -2.83 16.83 -19.97
C GLU A 17 -1.58 15.97 -19.76
N GLU A 18 -1.09 15.38 -20.84
CA GLU A 18 0.20 14.71 -20.91
C GLU A 18 1.31 15.77 -20.97
N LYS A 19 2.11 15.91 -19.91
CA LYS A 19 3.39 16.63 -19.98
C LYS A 19 4.54 15.64 -19.82
N SER A 20 5.49 15.80 -20.73
CA SER A 20 6.74 15.06 -20.85
C SER A 20 7.61 15.21 -19.60
N GLU A 21 7.43 14.32 -18.63
CA GLU A 21 8.43 13.83 -17.68
C GLU A 21 7.74 12.72 -16.86
N GLY A 22 8.19 11.48 -17.05
CA GLY A 22 7.52 10.26 -16.56
C GLY A 22 7.53 10.10 -15.05
N VAL A 23 6.68 10.83 -14.36
CA VAL A 23 6.22 10.56 -12.99
C VAL A 23 4.79 11.11 -12.91
N MET A 24 3.80 10.26 -12.64
CA MET A 24 2.52 10.70 -12.08
C MET A 24 2.75 11.20 -10.64
N ALA A 25 3.50 12.29 -10.50
CA ALA A 25 3.24 13.22 -9.43
C ALA A 25 1.99 13.95 -9.91
N LEU A 26 0.82 13.57 -9.37
CA LEU A 26 -0.38 14.38 -9.51
C LEU A 26 0.03 15.81 -9.21
N SER A 27 0.12 16.63 -10.25
CA SER A 27 0.58 17.99 -10.14
C SER A 27 -0.31 18.72 -9.14
N VAL A 28 0.23 19.71 -8.45
CA VAL A 28 -0.46 20.57 -7.47
C VAL A 28 -1.91 20.98 -7.88
N PRO A 29 -2.29 21.15 -9.16
CA PRO A 29 -3.69 21.34 -9.57
C PRO A 29 -4.67 20.21 -9.20
N ALA A 30 -4.24 18.95 -9.13
CA ALA A 30 -5.11 17.83 -8.69
C ALA A 30 -5.42 17.89 -7.18
N LEU A 31 -4.50 18.44 -6.38
CA LEU A 31 -4.71 18.77 -4.96
C LEU A 31 -5.70 19.94 -4.80
N GLU A 32 -5.69 20.93 -5.71
CA GLU A 32 -6.70 22.01 -5.70
C GLU A 32 -8.11 21.52 -6.06
N LEU A 33 -8.24 20.55 -6.96
CA LEU A 33 -9.52 19.89 -7.26
C LEU A 33 -10.05 19.07 -6.07
N VAL A 34 -9.16 18.50 -5.26
CA VAL A 34 -9.51 17.81 -4.00
C VAL A 34 -9.92 18.81 -2.91
N ALA A 35 -9.27 19.98 -2.83
CA ALA A 35 -9.59 21.02 -1.85
C ALA A 35 -10.89 21.79 -2.15
N ARG A 36 -11.19 22.04 -3.43
CA ARG A 36 -12.41 22.78 -3.86
C ARG A 36 -13.70 21.97 -3.76
N GLY A 37 -13.63 20.66 -3.52
CA GLY A 37 -14.81 19.79 -3.37
C GLY A 37 -15.43 19.80 -1.96
N SER A 38 -14.81 20.49 -0.99
CA SER A 38 -15.18 20.41 0.43
C SER A 38 -15.96 21.61 0.96
N ASP A 39 -15.96 22.75 0.25
CA ASP A 39 -16.65 23.98 0.67
C ASP A 39 -17.69 24.39 -0.37
N GLY A 40 -18.94 23.96 -0.18
CA GLY A 40 -19.99 24.27 -1.14
C GLY A 40 -21.39 23.94 -0.66
N LEU A 41 -21.69 24.10 0.64
CA LEU A 41 -23.05 24.07 1.17
C LEU A 41 -23.09 24.89 2.47
N LEU A 42 -23.33 26.19 2.37
CA LEU A 42 -23.97 27.02 3.42
C LEU A 42 -24.25 28.45 2.93
N SER A 43 -25.49 28.89 3.15
CA SER A 43 -26.06 30.24 2.94
C SER A 43 -26.50 30.55 1.48
N SER A 44 -27.73 31.00 1.17
CA SER A 44 -28.68 31.76 1.98
C SER A 44 -30.14 31.36 1.70
N ALA A 45 -30.90 31.14 2.76
CA ALA A 45 -32.35 31.32 2.76
C ALA A 45 -32.66 32.83 2.73
N GLY A 46 -33.54 33.26 1.84
CA GLY A 46 -33.99 34.65 1.72
C GLY A 46 -35.34 34.74 1.01
N ASN A 47 -36.39 34.88 1.80
CA ASN A 47 -37.81 35.02 1.47
C ASN A 47 -38.10 36.24 0.56
N VAL A 48 -38.89 36.08 -0.51
CA VAL A 48 -39.94 37.03 -0.95
C VAL A 48 -41.00 36.26 -1.75
N GLY A 49 -42.27 36.31 -1.30
CA GLY A 49 -43.41 35.80 -2.06
C GLY A 49 -44.13 36.87 -2.87
N ASN A 50 -44.80 36.49 -3.98
CA ASN A 50 -46.23 36.71 -4.24
C ASN A 50 -46.66 36.38 -5.68
N ARG A 51 -47.89 35.85 -5.77
CA ARG A 51 -48.93 35.96 -6.82
C ARG A 51 -48.78 35.31 -8.21
N VAL A 52 -49.58 34.25 -8.33
CA VAL A 52 -50.51 33.86 -9.40
C VAL A 52 -50.76 34.88 -10.52
N HIS A 53 -50.62 34.46 -11.78
CA HIS A 53 -51.59 34.68 -12.87
C HIS A 53 -51.43 33.63 -13.99
N SER A 54 -52.56 33.07 -14.41
CA SER A 54 -52.74 32.12 -15.50
C SER A 54 -52.85 32.83 -16.85
N HIS A 55 -52.33 32.24 -17.95
CA HIS A 55 -52.98 32.08 -19.28
C HIS A 55 -51.98 31.60 -20.37
N GLY A 56 -52.30 30.47 -21.03
CA GLY A 56 -52.38 30.39 -22.51
C GLY A 56 -51.18 29.97 -23.39
N VAL A 57 -51.29 28.73 -23.94
CA VAL A 57 -51.12 28.33 -25.38
C VAL A 57 -49.71 28.16 -26.02
N LEU A 58 -49.44 26.88 -26.35
CA LEU A 58 -48.79 26.23 -27.54
C LEU A 58 -47.77 26.99 -28.42
N HIS A 59 -46.52 26.50 -28.52
CA HIS A 59 -45.95 25.66 -29.60
C HIS A 59 -44.39 25.74 -29.63
N GLY A 60 -43.74 24.58 -29.78
CA GLY A 60 -42.48 24.33 -30.50
C GLY A 60 -41.20 25.09 -30.10
N ASP A 61 -40.21 24.39 -29.55
CA ASP A 61 -38.92 24.15 -30.22
C ASP A 61 -37.94 23.38 -29.33
N GLY A 62 -37.16 22.51 -29.97
CA GLY A 62 -36.35 21.46 -29.35
C GLY A 62 -35.30 21.96 -28.37
N VAL A 63 -35.21 21.28 -27.23
CA VAL A 63 -34.10 21.39 -26.29
C VAL A 63 -33.12 20.25 -26.58
N PRO A 64 -31.82 20.52 -26.78
CA PRO A 64 -30.83 19.46 -26.92
C PRO A 64 -30.66 18.76 -25.56
N HIS A 65 -30.99 17.47 -25.51
CA HIS A 65 -30.68 16.61 -24.39
C HIS A 65 -29.17 16.33 -24.36
N ASP A 66 -28.37 17.26 -23.84
CA ASP A 66 -26.98 16.99 -23.45
C ASP A 66 -26.93 16.51 -22.00
N THR A 67 -27.16 15.22 -21.82
CA THR A 67 -26.61 14.45 -20.71
C THR A 67 -26.52 13.02 -21.20
N SER A 68 -25.39 12.68 -21.84
CA SER A 68 -25.11 11.34 -22.32
C SER A 68 -24.90 10.40 -21.11
N THR A 69 -26.00 9.97 -20.51
CA THR A 69 -25.98 8.95 -19.46
C THR A 69 -25.55 7.65 -20.12
N CYS A 70 -24.33 7.23 -19.83
CA CYS A 70 -23.75 6.00 -20.33
C CYS A 70 -24.49 4.79 -19.72
N PRO A 71 -24.84 3.75 -20.48
CA PRO A 71 -25.46 2.55 -19.91
C PRO A 71 -24.58 1.91 -18.82
N HIS A 72 -25.21 1.19 -17.89
CA HIS A 72 -24.58 0.56 -16.70
C HIS A 72 -23.37 -0.37 -17.00
N HIS A 73 -23.18 -0.75 -18.27
CA HIS A 73 -21.97 -1.36 -18.80
C HIS A 73 -21.62 -0.67 -20.12
N CYS A 74 -20.41 -0.09 -20.21
CA CYS A 74 -19.93 0.55 -21.42
C CYS A 74 -18.64 -0.12 -21.88
N PRO A 75 -18.72 -1.13 -22.77
CA PRO A 75 -17.56 -1.89 -23.21
C PRO A 75 -16.43 -1.03 -23.78
N VAL A 76 -16.75 0.13 -24.35
CA VAL A 76 -15.80 1.08 -24.92
C VAL A 76 -15.03 1.84 -23.84
N CYS A 77 -15.72 2.34 -22.81
CA CYS A 77 -15.08 2.99 -21.66
C CYS A 77 -14.31 1.97 -20.83
N ASP A 78 -14.92 0.82 -20.53
CA ASP A 78 -14.31 -0.27 -19.75
C ASP A 78 -13.03 -0.78 -20.44
N GLY A 79 -13.09 -1.00 -21.76
CA GLY A 79 -11.99 -1.53 -22.57
C GLY A 79 -10.78 -0.61 -22.72
N THR A 80 -10.86 0.65 -22.27
CA THR A 80 -9.75 1.61 -22.34
C THR A 80 -9.34 2.14 -20.98
N PHE A 81 -10.31 2.45 -20.12
CA PHE A 81 -10.08 3.05 -18.82
C PHE A 81 -9.36 2.10 -17.87
N PHE A 82 -9.89 0.91 -17.62
CA PHE A 82 -9.30 -0.02 -16.64
C PHE A 82 -7.92 -0.55 -17.05
N PRO A 83 -7.64 -0.88 -18.32
CA PRO A 83 -6.28 -1.22 -18.74
C PRO A 83 -5.28 -0.08 -18.54
N SER A 84 -5.67 1.16 -18.84
CA SER A 84 -4.80 2.34 -18.63
C SER A 84 -4.54 2.58 -17.15
N LEU A 85 -5.59 2.53 -16.32
CA LEU A 85 -5.49 2.68 -14.88
C LEU A 85 -4.65 1.56 -14.25
N CYS A 86 -4.80 0.32 -14.71
CA CYS A 86 -3.98 -0.81 -14.27
C CYS A 86 -2.48 -0.56 -14.53
N LYS A 87 -2.15 -0.01 -15.71
CA LYS A 87 -0.77 0.34 -16.06
C LYS A 87 -0.23 1.43 -15.13
N GLU A 88 -0.96 2.52 -14.95
CA GLU A 88 -0.55 3.62 -14.07
C GLU A 88 -0.39 3.16 -12.62
N MET A 89 -1.30 2.35 -12.11
CA MET A 89 -1.20 1.77 -10.76
C MET A 89 0.04 0.90 -10.62
N SER A 90 0.36 0.08 -11.62
CA SER A 90 1.55 -0.76 -11.62
C SER A 90 2.83 0.08 -11.60
N GLU A 91 2.89 1.17 -12.37
CA GLU A 91 4.01 2.11 -12.39
C GLU A 91 4.19 2.83 -11.04
N VAL A 92 3.09 3.26 -10.42
CA VAL A 92 3.09 3.88 -9.08
C VAL A 92 3.62 2.91 -8.02
N VAL A 93 3.14 1.67 -8.01
CA VAL A 93 3.59 0.64 -7.07
C VAL A 93 5.06 0.27 -7.32
N GLY A 94 5.46 0.11 -8.58
CA GLY A 94 6.84 -0.19 -8.96
C GLY A 94 7.82 0.89 -8.48
N SER A 95 7.50 2.16 -8.77
CA SER A 95 8.30 3.31 -8.34
C SER A 95 8.38 3.43 -6.81
N PHE A 96 7.26 3.22 -6.12
CA PHE A 96 7.23 3.20 -4.66
C PHE A 96 8.13 2.10 -4.09
N ASN A 97 7.98 0.85 -4.57
CA ASN A 97 8.72 -0.30 -4.09
C ASN A 97 10.23 -0.12 -4.31
N GLU A 98 10.65 0.35 -5.48
CA GLU A 98 12.07 0.58 -5.79
C GLU A 98 12.69 1.61 -4.83
N ARG A 99 12.02 2.75 -4.64
CA ARG A 99 12.50 3.82 -3.77
C ARG A 99 12.52 3.41 -2.30
N ALA A 100 11.47 2.74 -1.83
CA ALA A 100 11.38 2.25 -0.46
C ALA A 100 12.46 1.20 -0.17
N LYS A 101 12.63 0.22 -1.06
CA LYS A 101 13.70 -0.78 -0.96
C LYS A 101 15.08 -0.14 -0.90
N ARG A 102 15.38 0.77 -1.82
CA ARG A 102 16.67 1.47 -1.85
C ARG A 102 16.95 2.24 -0.56
N LEU A 103 15.95 2.94 -0.03
CA LEU A 103 16.08 3.68 1.24
C LEU A 103 16.38 2.74 2.40
N LEU A 104 15.64 1.64 2.51
CA LEU A 104 15.80 0.65 3.59
C LEU A 104 17.14 -0.08 3.48
N GLU A 105 17.57 -0.46 2.28
CA GLU A 105 18.90 -1.06 2.07
C GLU A 105 20.04 -0.12 2.48
N LEU A 106 19.94 1.18 2.12
CA LEU A 106 20.91 2.19 2.57
C LEU A 106 20.91 2.33 4.10
N HIS A 107 19.74 2.30 4.73
CA HIS A 107 19.60 2.35 6.18
C HIS A 107 20.24 1.14 6.88
N LEU A 108 19.99 -0.07 6.38
CA LEU A 108 20.49 -1.31 6.97
C LEU A 108 22.01 -1.48 6.73
N ALA A 109 22.49 -1.19 5.51
CA ALA A 109 23.89 -1.35 5.11
C ALA A 109 24.85 -0.42 5.86
N SER A 110 24.37 0.74 6.28
CA SER A 110 25.16 1.70 7.05
C SER A 110 25.39 1.27 8.51
N GLY A 111 24.96 0.06 8.88
CA GLY A 111 25.28 -0.56 10.17
C GLY A 111 24.63 0.13 11.35
N PHE A 112 23.64 1.00 11.09
CA PHE A 112 23.00 1.80 12.12
C PHE A 112 22.28 0.93 13.13
N HIS A 113 21.76 -0.25 12.75
CA HIS A 113 21.20 -1.22 13.67
C HIS A 113 22.21 -1.71 14.75
N LYS A 114 23.49 -1.93 14.39
CA LYS A 114 24.54 -2.37 15.35
C LYS A 114 25.15 -1.23 16.17
N CYS A 115 25.13 -0.01 15.64
CA CYS A 115 25.74 1.16 16.28
C CYS A 115 24.77 1.92 17.21
N PHE A 116 23.47 1.63 17.13
CA PHE A 116 22.42 2.45 17.74
C PHE A 116 22.37 2.43 19.27
N ILE A 117 22.76 1.33 19.90
CA ILE A 117 22.92 1.28 21.37
C ILE A 117 24.14 2.09 21.83
N TRP A 118 25.12 2.30 20.94
CA TRP A 118 26.44 2.84 21.32
C TRP A 118 26.69 4.30 20.88
N LEU A 119 26.05 4.81 19.81
CA LEU A 119 26.44 6.09 19.21
C LEU A 119 25.34 7.17 19.20
N LYS A 120 24.78 7.46 20.37
CA LYS A 120 24.15 8.78 20.64
C LYS A 120 25.23 9.88 20.56
N ARG A 121 25.46 10.53 19.40
CA ARG A 121 25.72 12.01 19.27
C ARG A 121 26.30 12.58 17.97
N LYS A 122 26.75 11.83 16.94
CA LYS A 122 27.66 12.45 15.91
C LYS A 122 27.25 12.50 14.43
N SER A 123 26.07 12.04 14.01
CA SER A 123 25.68 11.99 12.58
C SER A 123 24.38 12.76 12.29
N HIS A 124 24.31 14.06 12.56
CA HIS A 124 23.01 14.76 12.53
C HIS A 124 22.46 15.06 11.12
N GLY A 125 23.30 15.04 10.06
CA GLY A 125 22.94 15.50 8.71
C GLY A 125 22.28 14.46 7.80
N ASN A 126 22.94 13.30 7.58
CA ASN A 126 22.45 12.28 6.65
C ASN A 126 21.22 11.53 7.18
N HIS A 127 21.03 11.46 8.50
CA HIS A 127 19.89 10.78 9.11
C HIS A 127 18.56 11.51 8.95
N ALA A 128 18.57 12.84 9.09
CA ALA A 128 17.37 13.64 8.94
C ALA A 128 16.80 13.51 7.52
N ALA A 129 17.67 13.45 6.52
CA ALA A 129 17.29 13.24 5.12
C ALA A 129 16.62 11.87 4.89
N LEU A 130 17.21 10.78 5.40
CA LEU A 130 16.62 9.43 5.29
C LEU A 130 15.27 9.32 6.00
N ILE A 131 15.15 9.91 7.20
CA ILE A 131 13.88 9.94 7.94
C ILE A 131 12.83 10.71 7.15
N GLN A 132 13.18 11.87 6.61
CA GLN A 132 12.25 12.69 5.83
C GLN A 132 11.84 11.98 4.53
N GLU A 133 12.79 11.41 3.80
CA GLU A 133 12.49 10.66 2.57
C GLU A 133 11.57 9.47 2.85
N GLY A 134 11.80 8.74 3.94
CA GLY A 134 10.87 7.69 4.36
C GLY A 134 9.46 8.24 4.61
N ARG A 135 9.33 9.43 5.22
CA ARG A 135 8.03 10.01 5.58
C ARG A 135 7.29 10.43 4.33
N ASP A 136 8.03 10.99 3.39
CA ASP A 136 7.52 11.39 2.08
C ASP A 136 7.04 10.16 1.29
N LEU A 137 7.73 9.01 1.40
CA LEU A 137 7.30 7.75 0.79
C LEU A 137 6.02 7.18 1.41
N VAL A 138 5.88 7.19 2.74
CA VAL A 138 4.62 6.77 3.38
C VAL A 138 3.49 7.70 2.97
N THR A 139 3.72 9.01 2.99
CA THR A 139 2.74 10.01 2.55
C THR A 139 2.37 9.80 1.07
N TYR A 140 3.34 9.52 0.21
CA TYR A 140 3.13 9.19 -1.20
C TYR A 140 2.20 7.97 -1.35
N ALA A 141 2.42 6.90 -0.60
CA ALA A 141 1.57 5.71 -0.65
C ALA A 141 0.12 6.02 -0.24
N LEU A 142 -0.07 6.77 0.85
CA LEU A 142 -1.39 7.17 1.33
C LEU A 142 -2.14 8.05 0.33
N ILE A 143 -1.48 9.07 -0.22
CA ILE A 143 -2.09 9.98 -1.19
C ILE A 143 -2.48 9.21 -2.46
N ASN A 144 -1.61 8.34 -2.97
CA ASN A 144 -1.93 7.52 -4.14
C ASN A 144 -3.10 6.57 -3.86
N ALA A 145 -3.16 5.94 -2.68
CA ALA A 145 -4.28 5.09 -2.31
C ALA A 145 -5.61 5.86 -2.24
N ILE A 146 -5.60 7.09 -1.72
CA ILE A 146 -6.78 7.98 -1.72
C ILE A 146 -7.18 8.34 -3.15
N ALA A 147 -6.21 8.74 -3.98
CA ALA A 147 -6.45 9.12 -5.37
C ALA A 147 -7.11 7.97 -6.13
N MET A 148 -6.56 6.75 -6.04
CA MET A 148 -7.13 5.56 -6.68
C MET A 148 -8.56 5.29 -6.20
N ARG A 149 -8.81 5.37 -4.89
CA ARG A 149 -10.16 5.22 -4.33
C ARG A 149 -11.13 6.28 -4.88
N LYS A 150 -10.69 7.53 -5.01
CA LYS A 150 -11.50 8.65 -5.53
C LYS A 150 -11.78 8.47 -7.03
N ILE A 151 -10.79 8.06 -7.83
CA ILE A 151 -10.91 7.77 -9.27
C ILE A 151 -11.96 6.68 -9.51
N LEU A 152 -11.86 5.55 -8.80
CA LEU A 152 -12.80 4.43 -8.96
C LEU A 152 -14.22 4.80 -8.53
N LYS A 153 -14.37 5.56 -7.43
CA LYS A 153 -15.68 6.09 -7.01
C LYS A 153 -16.25 7.07 -8.05
N LYS A 154 -15.42 7.90 -8.67
CA LYS A 154 -15.85 8.84 -9.71
C LYS A 154 -16.30 8.08 -10.96
N TYR A 155 -15.59 7.02 -11.35
CA TYR A 155 -15.99 6.13 -12.45
C TYR A 155 -17.39 5.56 -12.22
N ASP A 156 -17.59 4.91 -11.06
CA ASP A 156 -18.89 4.32 -10.70
C ASP A 156 -20.00 5.37 -10.67
N LYS A 157 -19.72 6.59 -10.21
CA LYS A 157 -20.68 7.70 -10.20
C LYS A 157 -21.05 8.18 -11.61
N ILE A 158 -20.08 8.30 -12.53
CA ILE A 158 -20.33 8.75 -13.91
C ILE A 158 -21.12 7.70 -14.69
N HIS A 159 -20.74 6.43 -14.53
CA HIS A 159 -21.32 5.32 -15.29
C HIS A 159 -22.51 4.64 -14.61
N TYR A 160 -22.94 5.15 -13.43
CA TYR A 160 -23.95 4.52 -12.59
C TYR A 160 -23.69 3.01 -12.40
N SER A 161 -22.41 2.62 -12.23
CA SER A 161 -21.96 1.22 -12.28
C SER A 161 -21.32 0.78 -10.97
N LYS A 162 -20.87 -0.48 -10.92
CA LYS A 162 -20.03 -1.03 -9.83
C LYS A 162 -18.69 -1.56 -10.36
N GLN A 163 -18.31 -1.17 -11.58
CA GLN A 163 -17.11 -1.69 -12.22
C GLN A 163 -15.83 -1.14 -11.59
N GLY A 164 -15.83 0.11 -11.12
CA GLY A 164 -14.73 0.67 -10.36
C GLY A 164 -14.49 -0.10 -9.06
N GLN A 165 -15.57 -0.46 -8.35
CA GLN A 165 -15.48 -1.35 -7.19
C GLN A 165 -14.96 -2.75 -7.56
N ALA A 166 -15.46 -3.35 -8.63
CA ALA A 166 -15.01 -4.68 -9.09
C ALA A 166 -13.52 -4.67 -9.47
N PHE A 167 -13.08 -3.64 -10.20
CA PHE A 167 -11.67 -3.42 -10.52
C PHE A 167 -10.83 -3.26 -9.27
N ARG A 168 -11.31 -2.57 -8.22
CA ARG A 168 -10.56 -2.46 -6.96
C ARG A 168 -10.30 -3.84 -6.33
N SER A 169 -11.31 -4.71 -6.30
CA SER A 169 -11.15 -6.08 -5.81
C SER A 169 -10.19 -6.88 -6.68
N GLN A 170 -10.20 -6.66 -7.99
CA GLN A 170 -9.24 -7.29 -8.90
C GLN A 170 -7.80 -6.77 -8.69
N ALA A 171 -7.63 -5.47 -8.50
CA ALA A 171 -6.33 -4.85 -8.22
C ALA A 171 -5.64 -5.45 -6.98
N GLN A 172 -6.43 -5.83 -5.97
CA GLN A 172 -5.94 -6.54 -4.78
C GLN A 172 -5.42 -7.94 -5.08
N SER A 173 -6.03 -8.65 -6.02
CA SER A 173 -5.55 -9.95 -6.48
C SER A 173 -4.37 -9.86 -7.45
N MET A 174 -4.13 -8.67 -8.01
CA MET A 174 -3.03 -8.40 -8.93
C MET A 174 -1.81 -7.77 -8.25
N HIS A 175 -1.87 -7.50 -6.93
CA HIS A 175 -0.83 -6.82 -6.15
C HIS A 175 -0.43 -5.43 -6.67
N ILE A 176 -1.38 -4.73 -7.28
CA ILE A 176 -1.19 -3.36 -7.78
C ILE A 176 -1.82 -2.29 -6.87
N GLU A 177 -2.35 -2.68 -5.69
CA GLU A 177 -2.74 -1.73 -4.64
C GLU A 177 -1.53 -1.42 -3.76
N ILE A 178 -1.06 -0.17 -3.77
CA ILE A 178 0.13 0.28 -3.02
C ILE A 178 0.08 -0.01 -1.51
N LEU A 179 -1.12 -0.10 -0.94
CA LEU A 179 -1.31 -0.41 0.48
C LEU A 179 -0.99 -1.86 0.85
N GLN A 180 -0.92 -2.76 -0.14
CA GLN A 180 -0.51 -4.14 0.05
C GLN A 180 1.00 -4.33 -0.11
N SER A 181 1.74 -3.27 -0.46
CA SER A 181 3.19 -3.38 -0.62
C SER A 181 3.85 -3.71 0.71
N PRO A 182 4.69 -4.76 0.78
CA PRO A 182 5.46 -5.05 1.99
C PRO A 182 6.38 -3.90 2.40
N TRP A 183 6.83 -3.10 1.43
CA TRP A 183 7.69 -1.96 1.68
C TRP A 183 6.99 -0.82 2.40
N LEU A 184 5.65 -0.72 2.30
CA LEU A 184 4.89 0.22 3.12
C LEU A 184 4.94 -0.20 4.60
N CYS A 185 4.77 -1.48 4.88
CA CYS A 185 4.87 -2.03 6.24
C CYS A 185 6.27 -1.76 6.84
N GLU A 186 7.33 -2.06 6.08
CA GLU A 186 8.71 -1.77 6.51
C GLU A 186 8.96 -0.27 6.73
N LEU A 187 8.49 0.60 5.85
CA LEU A 187 8.62 2.04 6.04
C LEU A 187 7.88 2.53 7.28
N MET A 188 6.69 1.98 7.57
CA MET A 188 5.96 2.31 8.80
C MET A 188 6.77 1.90 10.04
N ALA A 189 7.37 0.70 10.03
CA ALA A 189 8.22 0.23 11.13
C ALA A 189 9.49 1.08 11.28
N PHE A 190 10.17 1.38 10.17
CA PHE A 190 11.31 2.31 10.09
C PHE A 190 11.00 3.67 10.74
N HIS A 191 9.83 4.25 10.43
CA HIS A 191 9.41 5.51 11.03
C HIS A 191 9.23 5.42 12.53
N ILE A 192 8.62 4.35 13.03
CA ILE A 192 8.41 4.18 14.47
C ILE A 192 9.76 3.98 15.17
N ASN A 193 10.63 3.15 14.60
CA ASN A 193 11.97 2.90 15.10
C ASN A 193 12.80 4.20 15.24
N LEU A 194 12.67 5.12 14.28
CA LEU A 194 13.41 6.39 14.24
C LEU A 194 12.70 7.60 14.87
N ARG A 195 11.38 7.54 15.10
CA ARG A 195 10.62 8.62 15.76
C ARG A 195 10.91 8.70 17.25
N GLU A 196 11.09 7.56 17.92
CA GLU A 196 11.33 7.47 19.38
C GLU A 196 12.66 8.11 19.83
N THR A 197 13.53 8.53 18.92
CA THR A 197 14.85 9.10 19.25
C THR A 197 14.90 10.62 19.24
N ASN A 198 13.88 11.29 18.69
CA ASN A 198 13.87 12.74 18.47
C ASN A 198 12.87 13.44 19.40
N SER A 199 13.12 13.40 20.70
CA SER A 199 12.30 14.08 21.72
C SER A 199 12.47 15.61 21.77
N ASN A 200 12.79 16.26 20.64
CA ASN A 200 12.76 17.72 20.51
C ASN A 200 12.61 18.15 19.04
N SER A 201 11.40 18.07 18.49
CA SER A 201 10.98 19.02 17.45
C SER A 201 9.49 19.28 17.57
N LYS A 202 9.15 20.43 18.14
CA LYS A 202 7.80 21.00 18.03
C LYS A 202 7.65 21.58 16.61
N LYS A 203 6.47 21.33 16.03
CA LYS A 203 5.88 21.92 14.82
C LYS A 203 6.49 21.50 13.48
N ALA A 204 5.93 20.45 12.88
CA ALA A 204 5.77 20.38 11.44
C ALA A 204 4.27 20.20 11.15
N PRO A 205 3.60 21.12 10.44
CA PRO A 205 2.30 20.85 9.85
C PRO A 205 2.56 20.03 8.59
N ALA A 206 2.27 18.74 8.59
CA ALA A 206 2.47 17.87 7.43
C ALA A 206 1.33 16.87 7.40
N LEU A 207 0.81 16.57 6.21
CA LEU A 207 -0.37 15.77 5.87
C LEU A 207 -0.46 14.36 6.51
N PHE A 208 0.49 13.96 7.35
CA PHE A 208 0.67 12.65 7.95
C PHE A 208 0.86 12.79 9.47
N GLU A 209 -0.03 12.17 10.26
CA GLU A 209 -0.06 12.29 11.72
C GLU A 209 0.97 11.39 12.43
N GLY A 210 1.59 10.47 11.66
CA GLY A 210 2.61 9.55 12.15
C GLY A 210 2.16 8.09 12.09
N CYS A 211 3.13 7.19 12.15
CA CYS A 211 2.88 5.76 12.40
C CYS A 211 2.97 5.46 13.90
N SER A 212 2.21 4.47 14.33
CA SER A 212 2.26 3.90 15.68
C SER A 212 2.04 2.39 15.66
N LEU A 213 2.54 1.70 16.69
CA LEU A 213 2.21 0.31 16.96
C LEU A 213 1.18 0.29 18.10
N ILE A 214 0.01 -0.29 17.86
CA ILE A 214 -1.12 -0.33 18.80
C ILE A 214 -1.35 -1.78 19.23
N PHE A 215 -1.52 -2.00 20.53
CA PHE A 215 -1.87 -3.30 21.11
C PHE A 215 -3.33 -3.32 21.53
N ASN A 216 -4.13 -4.19 20.90
CA ASN A 216 -5.52 -4.43 21.29
C ASN A 216 -5.64 -5.88 21.74
N ASP A 217 -6.02 -6.11 23.00
CA ASP A 217 -6.10 -7.46 23.61
C ASP A 217 -4.83 -8.31 23.41
N GLY A 218 -3.67 -7.67 23.52
CA GLY A 218 -2.36 -8.31 23.32
C GLY A 218 -1.96 -8.52 21.85
N LYS A 219 -2.81 -8.16 20.89
CA LYS A 219 -2.52 -8.26 19.45
C LYS A 219 -1.97 -6.93 18.89
N PRO A 220 -0.75 -6.92 18.34
CA PRO A 220 -0.17 -5.73 17.74
C PRO A 220 -0.77 -5.44 16.36
N SER A 221 -0.93 -4.15 16.07
CA SER A 221 -1.30 -3.64 14.76
C SER A 221 -0.49 -2.37 14.45
N LEU A 222 0.02 -2.27 13.23
CA LEU A 222 0.63 -1.03 12.75
C LEU A 222 -0.45 -0.10 12.23
N SER A 223 -0.52 1.10 12.80
CA SER A 223 -1.50 2.11 12.46
C SER A 223 -0.82 3.32 11.85
N CYS A 224 -1.48 3.91 10.86
CA CYS A 224 -1.07 5.16 10.22
C CYS A 224 -2.30 5.96 9.81
N GLU A 225 -2.29 7.27 10.06
CA GLU A 225 -3.40 8.18 9.74
C GLU A 225 -2.95 9.36 8.87
N LEU A 226 -3.76 9.65 7.85
CA LEU A 226 -3.69 10.86 7.04
C LEU A 226 -4.82 11.83 7.46
N PHE A 227 -4.59 13.14 7.31
CA PHE A 227 -5.50 14.21 7.75
C PHE A 227 -6.94 14.11 7.19
N ASP A 228 -7.16 13.37 6.10
CA ASP A 228 -8.47 13.14 5.46
C ASP A 228 -9.22 11.89 5.97
N SER A 229 -8.99 11.46 7.22
CA SER A 229 -9.65 10.30 7.85
C SER A 229 -9.34 8.92 7.22
N MET A 230 -8.31 8.82 6.38
CA MET A 230 -7.81 7.51 5.95
C MET A 230 -6.89 6.96 7.03
N LYS A 231 -7.38 5.92 7.71
CA LYS A 231 -6.60 5.09 8.62
C LYS A 231 -6.22 3.79 7.93
N ILE A 232 -4.95 3.41 8.07
CA ILE A 232 -4.43 2.10 7.70
C ILE A 232 -4.11 1.38 8.99
N ASP A 233 -4.65 0.17 9.14
CA ASP A 233 -4.34 -0.75 10.21
C ASP A 233 -3.86 -2.06 9.58
N ILE A 234 -2.64 -2.47 9.89
CA ILE A 234 -2.06 -3.74 9.45
C ILE A 234 -1.91 -4.63 10.68
N ASP A 235 -2.57 -5.78 10.67
CA ASP A 235 -2.47 -6.78 11.74
C ASP A 235 -1.09 -7.44 11.72
N MET A 236 -0.43 -7.48 12.87
CA MET A 236 0.89 -8.11 13.05
C MET A 236 0.77 -9.52 13.64
N THR A 237 -0.38 -10.17 13.44
CA THR A 237 -0.65 -11.56 13.85
C THR A 237 -0.42 -12.50 12.66
N CYS A 238 0.36 -13.56 12.87
CA CYS A 238 0.57 -14.61 11.88
C CYS A 238 -0.69 -15.46 11.76
N SER A 239 -1.27 -15.58 10.56
CA SER A 239 -2.51 -16.35 10.37
C SER A 239 -2.33 -17.88 10.48
N ILE A 240 -1.11 -18.37 10.65
CA ILE A 240 -0.80 -19.81 10.78
C ILE A 240 -0.70 -20.20 12.25
N CYS A 241 0.15 -19.52 13.03
CA CYS A 241 0.32 -19.82 14.46
C CYS A 241 -0.60 -18.98 15.36
N LEU A 242 -1.27 -17.96 14.82
CA LEU A 242 -2.19 -17.06 15.52
C LEU A 242 -1.53 -16.20 16.62
N ASP A 243 -0.21 -16.18 16.67
CA ASP A 243 0.61 -15.33 17.54
C ASP A 243 1.16 -14.12 16.77
N ILE A 244 1.81 -13.20 17.48
CA ILE A 244 2.58 -12.09 16.90
C ILE A 244 3.59 -12.65 15.88
N VAL A 245 3.69 -12.03 14.70
CA VAL A 245 4.64 -12.44 13.67
C VAL A 245 6.07 -12.39 14.22
N PHE A 246 6.81 -13.48 14.04
CA PHE A 246 8.19 -13.65 14.52
C PHE A 246 9.11 -13.96 13.34
N ASP A 247 10.23 -13.23 13.22
CA ASP A 247 11.02 -13.15 11.98
C ASP A 247 10.11 -12.96 10.75
N PRO A 248 9.40 -11.83 10.69
CA PRO A 248 8.35 -11.60 9.70
C PRO A 248 8.89 -11.66 8.27
N VAL A 249 8.18 -12.41 7.44
CA VAL A 249 8.38 -12.49 5.99
C VAL A 249 7.09 -12.13 5.29
N SER A 250 7.17 -11.29 4.27
CA SER A 250 6.06 -11.04 3.36
C SER A 250 6.23 -11.86 2.10
N LEU A 251 5.19 -12.60 1.73
CA LEU A 251 5.11 -13.27 0.43
C LEU A 251 4.90 -12.23 -0.68
N THR A 252 5.16 -12.58 -1.94
CA THR A 252 4.97 -11.63 -3.05
C THR A 252 3.51 -11.18 -3.23
N CYS A 253 2.56 -11.92 -2.66
CA CYS A 253 1.17 -11.52 -2.55
C CYS A 253 0.84 -10.55 -1.38
N GLY A 254 1.85 -10.00 -0.71
CA GLY A 254 1.74 -9.02 0.38
C GLY A 254 1.44 -9.60 1.77
N HIS A 255 0.91 -10.82 1.87
CA HIS A 255 0.62 -11.47 3.16
C HIS A 255 1.87 -11.76 3.99
N ILE A 256 1.80 -11.45 5.28
CA ILE A 256 2.92 -11.55 6.23
C ILE A 256 2.74 -12.76 7.15
N PHE A 257 3.81 -13.51 7.37
CA PHE A 257 3.85 -14.68 8.25
C PHE A 257 5.15 -14.69 9.07
N CYS A 258 5.22 -15.53 10.10
CA CYS A 258 6.51 -15.91 10.67
C CYS A 258 7.32 -16.69 9.62
N CYS A 259 8.64 -16.49 9.57
CA CYS A 259 9.53 -17.21 8.64
C CYS A 259 9.34 -18.74 8.73
N MET A 260 9.33 -19.31 9.94
CA MET A 260 9.11 -20.74 10.14
C MET A 260 7.74 -21.22 9.65
N CYS A 261 6.70 -20.40 9.83
CA CYS A 261 5.36 -20.74 9.40
C CYS A 261 5.25 -20.71 7.87
N ALA A 262 5.86 -19.72 7.22
CA ALA A 262 5.95 -19.65 5.77
C ALA A 262 6.72 -20.85 5.19
N CYS A 263 7.87 -21.23 5.79
CA CYS A 263 8.66 -22.37 5.32
C CYS A 263 7.86 -23.68 5.38
N LYS A 264 7.17 -23.94 6.52
CA LYS A 264 6.29 -25.10 6.65
C LYS A 264 5.16 -25.10 5.62
N ALA A 265 4.52 -23.95 5.39
CA ALA A 265 3.45 -23.82 4.41
C ALA A 265 3.93 -24.04 2.97
N ALA A 266 5.18 -23.68 2.68
CA ALA A 266 5.85 -23.94 1.40
C ALA A 266 6.45 -25.36 1.29
N SER A 267 6.30 -26.21 2.31
CA SER A 267 6.94 -27.53 2.38
C SER A 267 8.47 -27.50 2.19
N VAL A 268 9.12 -26.44 2.67
CA VAL A 268 10.58 -26.26 2.63
C VAL A 268 11.14 -26.14 4.05
N THR A 269 12.42 -26.48 4.21
CA THR A 269 13.11 -26.20 5.48
C THR A 269 13.61 -24.77 5.52
N ILE A 270 13.88 -24.26 6.72
CA ILE A 270 14.52 -22.95 6.90
C ILE A 270 15.92 -22.90 6.28
N VAL A 271 16.58 -24.06 6.17
CA VAL A 271 17.91 -24.19 5.56
C VAL A 271 17.82 -24.05 4.04
N ASP A 272 16.81 -24.65 3.42
CA ASP A 272 16.56 -24.55 1.98
C ASP A 272 16.12 -23.12 1.60
N GLY A 273 15.34 -22.47 2.46
CA GLY A 273 14.81 -21.14 2.22
C GLY A 273 13.56 -21.16 1.33
N LEU A 274 12.82 -20.05 1.38
CA LEU A 274 11.54 -19.90 0.66
C LEU A 274 11.72 -19.85 -0.86
N GLU A 275 12.90 -19.48 -1.36
CA GLU A 275 13.20 -19.51 -2.80
C GLU A 275 13.13 -20.90 -3.43
N THR A 276 13.27 -21.98 -2.64
CA THR A 276 13.23 -23.36 -3.14
C THR A 276 11.81 -23.94 -3.18
N ALA A 277 10.81 -23.17 -2.74
CA ALA A 277 9.43 -23.62 -2.69
C ALA A 277 8.93 -24.01 -4.09
N ASN A 278 8.13 -25.08 -4.16
CA ASN A 278 7.50 -25.46 -5.42
C ASN A 278 6.54 -24.33 -5.87
N PRO A 279 6.60 -23.87 -7.14
CA PRO A 279 5.70 -22.83 -7.63
C PRO A 279 4.20 -23.16 -7.53
N LYS A 280 3.85 -24.43 -7.28
CA LYS A 280 2.45 -24.86 -7.03
C LYS A 280 1.98 -24.58 -5.60
N GLU A 281 2.89 -24.35 -4.65
CA GLU A 281 2.55 -24.02 -3.27
C GLU A 281 1.84 -22.67 -3.21
N LYS A 282 0.87 -22.57 -2.32
CA LYS A 282 -0.10 -21.48 -2.28
C LYS A 282 -0.06 -20.72 -0.98
N CYS A 283 -0.27 -19.40 -1.06
CA CYS A 283 -0.48 -18.56 0.12
C CYS A 283 -1.62 -19.15 0.98
N PRO A 284 -1.43 -19.32 2.30
CA PRO A 284 -2.49 -19.80 3.20
C PRO A 284 -3.70 -18.86 3.31
N ILE A 285 -3.54 -17.58 2.95
CA ILE A 285 -4.60 -16.57 3.01
C ILE A 285 -5.30 -16.43 1.66
N CYS A 286 -4.60 -15.97 0.61
CA CYS A 286 -5.22 -15.70 -0.69
C CYS A 286 -5.24 -16.89 -1.66
N ARG A 287 -4.55 -17.99 -1.34
CA ARG A 287 -4.45 -19.21 -2.16
C ARG A 287 -3.79 -19.03 -3.53
N GLU A 288 -3.13 -17.90 -3.75
CA GLU A 288 -2.32 -17.65 -4.94
C GLU A 288 -1.05 -18.51 -4.90
N ALA A 289 -0.72 -19.10 -6.05
CA ALA A 289 0.42 -19.98 -6.20
C ALA A 289 1.68 -19.20 -6.60
N GLY A 290 2.86 -19.74 -6.29
CA GLY A 290 4.14 -19.14 -6.72
C GLY A 290 4.52 -17.88 -5.95
N VAL A 291 3.96 -17.70 -4.75
CA VAL A 291 4.12 -16.47 -3.96
C VAL A 291 5.33 -16.47 -3.00
N TYR A 292 6.00 -17.62 -2.88
CA TYR A 292 7.12 -17.82 -1.95
C TYR A 292 8.46 -17.41 -2.56
N GLU A 293 8.62 -17.59 -3.88
CA GLU A 293 9.77 -17.10 -4.61
C GLU A 293 9.77 -15.56 -4.58
N GLY A 294 10.87 -14.96 -4.10
CA GLY A 294 10.96 -13.51 -3.95
C GLY A 294 10.28 -12.95 -2.69
N ALA A 295 9.94 -13.80 -1.71
CA ALA A 295 9.51 -13.34 -0.40
C ALA A 295 10.52 -12.36 0.23
N VAL A 296 10.02 -11.33 0.90
CA VAL A 296 10.81 -10.25 1.49
C VAL A 296 10.87 -10.41 3.00
N GLN A 297 12.07 -10.47 3.57
CA GLN A 297 12.26 -10.39 5.02
C GLN A 297 12.05 -8.94 5.49
N LEU A 298 11.23 -8.77 6.52
CA LEU A 298 10.83 -7.46 7.04
C LEU A 298 11.67 -7.12 8.29
N GLU A 299 12.84 -6.52 8.08
CA GLU A 299 13.85 -6.33 9.13
C GLU A 299 13.49 -5.20 10.10
N GLU A 300 12.97 -4.08 9.60
CA GLU A 300 12.54 -2.98 10.46
C GLU A 300 11.33 -3.38 11.31
N LEU A 301 10.43 -4.18 10.73
CA LEU A 301 9.33 -4.77 11.48
C LEU A 301 9.82 -5.75 12.54
N HIS A 302 10.79 -6.61 12.23
CA HIS A 302 11.42 -7.49 13.21
C HIS A 302 11.98 -6.69 14.39
N ILE A 303 12.74 -5.63 14.11
CA ILE A 303 13.36 -4.76 15.13
C ILE A 303 12.29 -4.12 16.02
N LEU A 304 11.24 -3.58 15.39
CA LEU A 304 10.14 -2.92 16.09
C LEU A 304 9.45 -3.88 17.06
N LEU A 305 9.02 -5.04 16.57
CA LEU A 305 8.28 -6.01 17.38
C LEU A 305 9.13 -6.61 18.51
N ASN A 306 10.40 -6.91 18.25
CA ASN A 306 11.36 -7.36 19.26
C ASN A 306 11.49 -6.37 20.42
N ARG A 307 11.56 -5.07 20.11
CA ARG A 307 11.65 -4.01 21.12
C ARG A 307 10.33 -3.80 21.86
N SER A 308 9.20 -3.92 21.17
CA SER A 308 7.88 -3.64 21.74
C SER A 308 7.36 -4.75 22.66
N CYS A 309 7.82 -6.00 22.51
CA CYS A 309 7.37 -7.13 23.32
C CYS A 309 8.54 -8.03 23.77
N PRO A 310 9.47 -7.54 24.61
CA PRO A 310 10.74 -8.24 24.89
C PRO A 310 10.58 -9.60 25.57
N GLU A 311 9.61 -9.75 26.49
CA GLU A 311 9.37 -11.01 27.20
C GLU A 311 8.85 -12.10 26.27
N TYR A 312 7.79 -11.79 25.50
CA TYR A 312 7.26 -12.66 24.45
C TYR A 312 8.35 -13.03 23.43
N TRP A 313 9.14 -12.05 23.00
CA TRP A 313 10.17 -12.27 21.98
C TRP A 313 11.27 -13.20 22.45
N GLU A 314 11.71 -13.07 23.71
CA GLU A 314 12.73 -13.93 24.30
C GLU A 314 12.22 -15.37 24.50
N GLU A 315 10.97 -15.55 24.93
CA GLU A 315 10.34 -16.87 25.02
C GLU A 315 10.21 -17.51 23.64
N ARG A 316 9.65 -16.79 22.67
CA ARG A 316 9.48 -17.26 21.29
C ARG A 316 10.81 -17.65 20.66
N ARG A 317 11.86 -16.85 20.87
CA ARG A 317 13.22 -17.12 20.38
C ARG A 317 13.78 -18.42 20.94
N LYS A 318 13.55 -18.74 22.23
CA LYS A 318 14.02 -20.01 22.83
C LYS A 318 13.32 -21.22 22.21
N THR A 319 12.00 -21.14 22.05
CA THR A 319 11.18 -22.20 21.44
C THR A 319 11.59 -22.43 19.98
N GLU A 320 11.63 -21.37 19.17
CA GLU A 320 12.00 -21.49 17.76
C GLU A 320 13.45 -21.89 17.55
N LYS A 321 14.39 -21.48 18.41
CA LYS A 321 15.79 -21.93 18.32
C LYS A 321 15.91 -23.44 18.42
N THR A 322 15.19 -24.05 19.36
CA THR A 322 15.18 -25.50 19.54
C THR A 322 14.64 -26.19 18.29
N GLU A 323 13.54 -25.67 17.74
CA GLU A 323 12.93 -26.21 16.54
C GLU A 323 13.82 -26.04 15.29
N ARG A 324 14.48 -24.89 15.13
CA ARG A 324 15.43 -24.62 14.03
C ARG A 324 16.63 -25.57 14.06
N ILE A 325 17.19 -25.82 15.25
CA ILE A 325 18.30 -26.76 15.41
C ILE A 325 17.84 -28.18 15.01
N GLN A 326 16.65 -28.58 15.45
CA GLN A 326 16.08 -29.89 15.12
C GLN A 326 15.86 -30.04 13.60
N GLN A 327 15.23 -29.07 12.95
CA GLN A 327 15.00 -29.07 11.49
C GLN A 327 16.32 -29.09 10.71
N THR A 328 17.32 -28.32 11.16
CA THR A 328 18.65 -28.30 10.53
C THR A 328 19.31 -29.68 10.62
N LYS A 329 19.23 -30.32 11.79
CA LYS A 329 19.75 -31.68 11.97
C LYS A 329 19.06 -32.68 11.03
N GLU A 330 17.73 -32.68 11.00
CA GLU A 330 16.93 -33.56 10.14
C GLU A 330 17.22 -33.34 8.65
N HIS A 331 17.35 -32.07 8.24
CA HIS A 331 17.72 -31.69 6.88
C HIS A 331 19.07 -32.32 6.49
N TRP A 332 20.13 -32.10 7.27
CA TRP A 332 21.45 -32.64 6.96
C TRP A 332 21.52 -34.16 7.05
N GLU A 333 20.80 -34.78 7.98
CA GLU A 333 20.68 -36.25 8.04
C GLU A 333 19.99 -36.81 6.78
N SER A 334 18.97 -36.13 6.27
CA SER A 334 18.29 -36.50 5.02
C SER A 334 19.24 -36.37 3.82
N GLN A 335 19.97 -35.25 3.73
CA GLN A 335 20.97 -35.03 2.68
C GLN A 335 22.08 -36.09 2.72
N CYS A 336 22.56 -36.46 3.91
CA CYS A 336 23.54 -37.53 4.07
C CYS A 336 22.99 -38.89 3.62
N ARG A 337 21.73 -39.22 3.94
CA ARG A 337 21.09 -40.46 3.48
C ARG A 337 20.98 -40.51 1.96
N LEU A 338 20.49 -39.42 1.35
CA LEU A 338 20.43 -39.27 -0.11
C LEU A 338 21.80 -39.42 -0.77
N PHE A 339 22.84 -38.81 -0.19
CA PHE A 339 24.21 -38.93 -0.69
C PHE A 339 24.76 -40.36 -0.56
N MET A 340 24.43 -41.07 0.52
CA MET A 340 24.83 -42.46 0.73
C MET A 340 23.98 -43.47 -0.07
N GLY A 341 22.88 -43.03 -0.71
CA GLY A 341 21.98 -43.89 -1.48
C GLY A 341 21.16 -44.86 -0.61
N ILE A 342 20.88 -44.50 0.64
CA ILE A 342 20.05 -45.25 1.61
C ILE A 342 18.68 -44.58 1.72
#